data_AF-A0A953VPT2-F1
#
_entry.id   AF-A0A953VPT2-F1
#
_cell.length_a   1.000
_cell.length_b   1.000
_cell.length_c   1.000
_cell.angle_alpha   90.00
_cell.angle_beta   90.00
_cell.angle_gamma   90.00
#
_symmetry.space_group_name_H-M   'P 1'
#
loop_
_entity.id
_entity.type
_entity.pdbx_description
1 polymer ?
#
loop_
_entity_poly.entity_id
_entity_poly.type
_entity_poly.pdbx_seq_one_letter_code
_entity_poly.pdbx_strand_id
1 'polypeptide(L)'
;MTPILIVKFTAMLLWCHAAVLSAAWVRAVARSDHKSHIGHFVSLVGELVPMAAAAVVLIFGGALLGFPSVVVVLTVVVPAGVVLAFLFEVDRLSDAGQRVEAQRLAATLAMAVILVALRGHV
;
A
#
# COMPACT_ATOMS: atom_id res chain seq x y z
N MET A 1 -13.07 5.31 21.68
CA MET A 1 -12.04 5.54 20.64
C MET A 1 -12.64 6.48 19.60
N THR A 2 -11.97 7.59 19.26
CA THR A 2 -12.49 8.52 18.25
C THR A 2 -12.35 7.91 16.84
N PRO A 3 -13.33 8.07 15.94
CA PRO A 3 -13.29 7.47 14.59
C PRO A 3 -12.06 7.89 13.78
N ILE A 4 -11.52 9.08 14.05
CA ILE A 4 -10.30 9.58 13.43
C ILE A 4 -9.04 8.80 13.82
N LEU A 5 -8.98 8.24 15.03
CA LEU A 5 -7.85 7.41 15.47
C LEU A 5 -7.83 6.09 14.71
N ILE A 6 -9.01 5.50 14.46
CA ILE A 6 -9.13 4.27 13.67
C ILE A 6 -8.59 4.51 12.26
N VAL A 7 -9.04 5.59 11.59
CA VAL A 7 -8.57 5.94 10.26
C VAL A 7 -7.05 6.11 10.21
N LYS A 8 -6.48 6.87 11.16
CA LYS A 8 -5.03 7.09 11.22
C LYS A 8 -4.26 5.79 11.43
N PHE A 9 -4.76 4.92 12.31
CA PHE A 9 -4.13 3.63 12.59
C PHE A 9 -4.19 2.69 11.38
N THR A 10 -5.35 2.61 10.71
CA THR A 10 -5.51 1.83 9.48
C THR A 10 -4.58 2.34 8.38
N ALA A 11 -4.51 3.65 8.17
CA ALA A 11 -3.62 4.25 7.18
C ALA A 11 -2.14 3.94 7.47
N MET A 12 -1.74 4.02 8.74
CA MET A 12 -0.39 3.66 9.17
C MET A 12 -0.07 2.18 8.85
N LEU A 13 -1.00 1.27 9.15
CA LEU A 13 -0.84 -0.15 8.82
C LEU A 13 -0.72 -0.39 7.31
N LEU A 14 -1.54 0.28 6.51
CA LEU A 14 -1.48 0.18 5.05
C LEU A 14 -0.15 0.70 4.51
N TRP A 15 0.37 1.81 5.02
CA TRP A 15 1.70 2.30 4.65
C TRP A 15 2.82 1.35 5.07
N CYS A 16 2.73 0.75 6.26
CA CYS A 16 3.68 -0.28 6.67
C CYS A 16 3.66 -1.46 5.72
N HIS A 17 2.46 -1.92 5.34
CA HIS A 17 2.31 -3.05 4.44
C HIS A 17 2.82 -2.73 3.04
N ALA A 18 2.51 -1.54 2.51
CA ALA A 18 3.02 -1.05 1.24
C ALA A 18 4.56 -1.03 1.23
N ALA A 19 5.20 -0.62 2.32
CA ALA A 19 6.67 -0.64 2.42
C ALA A 19 7.26 -2.06 2.47
N VAL A 20 6.58 -3.00 3.14
CA VAL A 20 7.00 -4.42 3.13
C VAL A 20 6.86 -5.01 1.73
N LEU A 21 5.75 -4.73 1.06
CA LEU A 21 5.47 -5.21 -0.30
C LEU A 21 6.40 -4.58 -1.33
N SER A 22 6.73 -3.29 -1.21
CA SER A 22 7.71 -2.65 -2.09
C SER A 22 9.09 -3.26 -1.93
N ALA A 23 9.52 -3.57 -0.70
CA ALA A 23 10.77 -4.30 -0.47
C ALA A 23 10.72 -5.74 -1.01
N ALA A 24 9.56 -6.40 -0.98
CA ALA A 24 9.37 -7.71 -1.61
C ALA A 24 9.46 -7.62 -3.14
N TRP A 25 8.81 -6.60 -3.73
CA TRP A 25 8.84 -6.32 -5.16
C TRP A 25 10.24 -6.01 -5.66
N VAL A 26 10.97 -5.11 -4.99
CA VAL A 26 12.36 -4.78 -5.34
C VAL A 26 13.23 -6.03 -5.32
N ARG A 27 13.07 -6.91 -4.32
CA ARG A 27 13.80 -8.18 -4.25
C ARG A 27 13.41 -9.15 -5.36
N ALA A 28 12.15 -9.18 -5.76
CA ALA A 28 11.67 -10.03 -6.85
C ALA A 28 12.22 -9.53 -8.20
N VAL A 29 12.13 -8.22 -8.47
CA VAL A 29 12.68 -7.59 -9.67
C VAL A 29 14.19 -7.72 -9.74
N ALA A 30 14.92 -7.55 -8.63
CA ALA A 30 16.38 -7.71 -8.61
C ALA A 30 16.84 -9.15 -8.91
N ARG A 31 15.95 -10.15 -8.78
CA ARG A 31 16.21 -11.55 -9.13
C ARG A 31 15.74 -11.90 -10.55
N SER A 32 14.94 -11.04 -11.19
CA SER A 32 14.50 -11.26 -12.57
C SER A 32 15.59 -10.83 -13.55
N ASP A 33 15.46 -11.25 -14.80
CA ASP A 33 16.47 -10.95 -15.83
C ASP A 33 16.56 -9.43 -16.05
N HIS A 34 17.77 -8.88 -16.19
CA HIS A 34 18.02 -7.44 -16.21
C HIS A 34 17.24 -6.71 -17.30
N LYS A 35 16.96 -7.40 -18.41
CA LYS A 35 16.19 -6.88 -19.54
C LYS A 35 14.69 -6.69 -19.24
N SER A 36 14.20 -7.23 -18.12
CA SER A 36 12.77 -7.20 -17.73
C SER A 36 12.42 -6.11 -16.71
N HIS A 37 13.41 -5.42 -16.11
CA HIS A 37 13.17 -4.46 -15.03
C HIS A 37 12.22 -3.31 -15.42
N ILE A 38 12.38 -2.77 -16.63
CA ILE A 38 11.51 -1.71 -17.15
C ILE A 38 10.08 -2.24 -17.33
N GLY A 39 9.92 -3.50 -17.75
CA GLY A 39 8.61 -4.15 -17.90
C GLY A 39 7.87 -4.24 -16.57
N HIS A 40 8.55 -4.64 -15.49
CA HIS A 40 7.97 -4.68 -14.15
C HIS A 40 7.59 -3.30 -13.62
N PHE A 41 8.43 -2.29 -13.89
CA PHE A 41 8.10 -0.92 -13.51
C PHE A 41 6.87 -0.39 -14.26
N VAL A 42 6.80 -0.61 -15.58
CA VAL A 42 5.64 -0.22 -16.40
C VAL A 42 4.38 -0.97 -15.97
N SER A 43 4.49 -2.25 -15.61
CA SER A 43 3.38 -3.04 -15.07
C SER A 43 2.86 -2.45 -13.75
N LEU A 44 3.77 -2.17 -12.80
CA LEU A 44 3.43 -1.54 -11.52
C LEU A 44 2.75 -0.17 -11.71
N VAL A 45 3.28 0.66 -12.61
CA VAL A 45 2.67 1.96 -12.95
C VAL A 45 1.30 1.74 -13.59
N GLY A 46 1.17 0.74 -14.46
CA GLY A 46 -0.09 0.33 -15.08
C GLY A 46 -1.16 -0.03 -14.06
N GLU A 47 -0.79 -0.65 -12.93
CA GLU A 47 -1.71 -0.96 -11.82
C GLU A 47 -2.00 0.27 -10.93
N LEU A 48 -1.05 1.19 -10.78
CA LEU A 48 -1.25 2.41 -10.00
C LEU A 48 -2.15 3.44 -10.69
N VAL A 49 -2.10 3.54 -12.02
CA VAL A 49 -2.92 4.49 -12.80
C VAL A 49 -4.43 4.34 -12.55
N PRO A 50 -5.05 3.15 -12.65
CA PRO A 50 -6.48 3.00 -12.38
C PRO A 50 -6.82 3.28 -10.91
N MET A 51 -5.92 2.96 -9.97
CA MET A 51 -6.11 3.31 -8.56
C MET A 51 -6.08 4.82 -8.33
N ALA A 52 -5.16 5.52 -8.99
CA ALA A 52 -5.08 6.98 -8.95
C ALA A 52 -6.33 7.62 -9.58
N ALA A 53 -6.79 7.10 -10.73
CA ALA A 53 -8.02 7.55 -11.37
C ALA A 53 -9.24 7.34 -10.46
N ALA A 54 -9.36 6.17 -9.82
CA ALA A 54 -10.42 5.89 -8.85
C ALA A 54 -10.39 6.84 -7.66
N ALA A 55 -9.19 7.14 -7.12
CA ALA A 55 -9.03 8.12 -6.05
C ALA A 55 -9.46 9.53 -6.50
N VAL A 56 -9.11 9.95 -7.72
CA VAL A 56 -9.54 11.24 -8.29
C VAL A 56 -11.07 11.30 -8.43
N VAL A 57 -11.70 10.24 -8.95
CA VAL A 57 -13.17 10.16 -9.05
C VAL A 57 -13.83 10.24 -7.66
N LEU A 58 -13.25 9.57 -6.65
CA LEU A 58 -13.71 9.66 -5.26
C LEU A 58 -13.58 11.08 -4.70
N ILE A 59 -12.50 11.79 -5.00
CA ILE A 59 -12.30 13.19 -4.57
C ILE A 59 -13.37 14.09 -5.19
N PHE A 60 -13.48 14.08 -6.52
CA PHE A 60 -14.39 14.98 -7.21
C PHE A 60 -15.85 14.62 -6.91
N GLY A 61 -16.21 13.33 -6.92
CA GLY A 61 -17.54 12.87 -6.53
C GLY A 61 -17.89 13.24 -5.09
N GLY A 62 -16.94 13.04 -4.15
CA GLY A 62 -17.13 13.42 -2.75
C GLY A 62 -17.29 14.93 -2.56
N ALA A 63 -16.49 15.73 -3.28
CA ALA A 63 -16.58 17.19 -3.25
C ALA A 63 -17.92 17.70 -3.80
N LEU A 64 -18.40 17.13 -4.92
CA LEU A 64 -19.70 17.48 -5.52
C LEU A 64 -20.88 17.15 -4.60
N LEU A 65 -20.78 16.06 -3.83
CA LEU A 65 -21.79 15.64 -2.85
C LEU A 65 -21.66 16.38 -1.51
N GLY A 66 -20.69 17.28 -1.36
CA GLY A 66 -20.50 18.07 -0.15
C GLY A 66 -19.90 17.31 1.04
N PHE A 67 -19.18 16.20 0.81
CA PHE A 67 -18.51 15.48 1.90
C PHE A 67 -17.30 16.28 2.42
N PRO A 68 -17.32 16.76 3.68
CA PRO A 68 -16.19 17.51 4.25
C PRO A 68 -14.97 16.63 4.54
N SER A 69 -15.10 15.31 4.45
CA SER A 69 -14.14 14.29 4.89
C SER A 69 -13.34 13.64 3.76
N VAL A 70 -13.27 14.24 2.57
CA VAL A 70 -12.49 13.71 1.43
C VAL A 70 -11.03 13.42 1.81
N VAL A 71 -10.41 14.28 2.62
CA VAL A 71 -9.04 14.08 3.12
C VAL A 71 -8.92 12.81 3.99
N VAL A 72 -9.92 12.53 4.82
CA VAL A 72 -9.97 11.35 5.69
C VAL A 72 -10.09 10.08 4.85
N VAL A 73 -10.91 10.12 3.79
CA VAL A 73 -11.05 9.01 2.84
C VAL A 73 -9.75 8.75 2.10
N LEU A 74 -9.10 9.80 1.59
CA LEU A 74 -7.80 9.67 0.89
C LEU A 74 -6.69 9.09 1.77
N THR A 75 -6.72 9.40 3.06
CA THR A 75 -5.75 8.89 4.03
C THR A 75 -5.72 7.36 4.06
N VAL A 76 -6.84 6.69 3.71
CA VAL A 76 -6.93 5.23 3.62
C VAL A 76 -6.85 4.74 2.17
N VAL A 77 -7.57 5.40 1.25
CA VAL A 77 -7.70 4.94 -0.14
C VAL A 77 -6.35 4.96 -0.86
N VAL A 78 -5.54 5.99 -0.67
CA VAL A 78 -4.22 6.10 -1.32
C VAL A 78 -3.30 4.95 -0.92
N PRO A 79 -2.99 4.72 0.38
CA PRO A 79 -2.12 3.61 0.73
C PRO A 79 -2.74 2.24 0.43
N ALA A 80 -4.07 2.10 0.47
CA ALA A 80 -4.73 0.86 0.03
C ALA A 80 -4.50 0.58 -1.46
N GLY A 81 -4.62 1.58 -2.33
CA GLY A 81 -4.33 1.45 -3.76
C GLY A 81 -2.87 1.05 -4.01
N VAL A 82 -1.93 1.64 -3.26
CA VAL A 82 -0.51 1.27 -3.33
C VAL A 82 -0.28 -0.18 -2.90
N VAL A 83 -0.90 -0.61 -1.80
CA VAL A 83 -0.85 -2.01 -1.33
C VAL A 83 -1.36 -2.94 -2.43
N LEU A 84 -2.52 -2.67 -3.03
CA LEU A 84 -3.10 -3.50 -4.06
C LEU A 84 -2.21 -3.60 -5.30
N ALA A 85 -1.65 -2.49 -5.77
CA ALA A 85 -0.75 -2.48 -6.92
C ALA A 85 0.50 -3.35 -6.67
N PHE A 86 1.10 -3.25 -5.48
CA PHE A 86 2.24 -4.11 -5.15
C PHE A 86 1.84 -5.57 -4.92
N LEU A 87 0.67 -5.85 -4.31
CA LEU A 87 0.19 -7.23 -4.16
C LEU A 87 0.06 -7.91 -5.52
N PHE A 88 -0.62 -7.28 -6.47
CA PHE A 88 -0.81 -7.85 -7.81
C PHE A 88 0.52 -8.08 -8.53
N GLU A 89 1.44 -7.12 -8.49
CA GLU A 89 2.72 -7.27 -9.19
C GLU A 89 3.63 -8.31 -8.51
N VAL A 90 3.59 -8.40 -7.17
CA VAL A 90 4.39 -9.38 -6.43
C VAL A 90 3.83 -10.80 -6.57
N ASP A 91 2.51 -10.97 -6.60
CA ASP A 91 1.87 -12.27 -6.86
C ASP A 91 2.10 -12.71 -8.31
N ARG A 92 2.16 -11.76 -9.26
CA ARG A 92 2.55 -12.06 -10.65
C ARG A 92 4.00 -12.50 -10.79
N LEU A 93 4.89 -11.93 -9.97
CA LEU A 93 6.33 -12.21 -9.97
C LEU A 93 6.71 -13.46 -9.15
N SER A 94 5.86 -13.88 -8.22
CA SER A 94 6.13 -15.01 -7.34
C SER A 94 4.83 -15.71 -6.98
N ASP A 95 4.78 -17.04 -7.15
CA ASP A 95 3.75 -17.88 -6.52
C ASP A 95 3.98 -17.88 -5.00
N ALA A 96 3.53 -16.81 -4.35
CA ALA A 96 3.68 -16.62 -2.92
C ALA A 96 2.70 -17.57 -2.20
N GLY A 97 3.22 -18.72 -1.76
CA GLY A 97 2.47 -19.61 -0.89
C GLY A 97 2.08 -18.92 0.44
N GLN A 98 1.05 -19.43 1.11
CA GLN A 98 0.48 -18.89 2.36
C GLN A 98 1.50 -18.52 3.45
N ARG A 99 2.65 -19.22 3.49
CA ARG A 99 3.74 -18.95 4.42
C ARG A 99 4.46 -17.62 4.16
N VAL A 100 4.61 -17.23 2.90
CA VAL A 100 5.25 -15.96 2.52
C VAL A 100 4.34 -14.78 2.86
N GLU A 101 3.04 -14.92 2.61
CA GLU A 101 2.05 -13.92 3.02
C GLU A 101 2.00 -13.74 4.54
N ALA A 102 2.02 -14.83 5.31
CA ALA A 102 2.11 -14.75 6.75
C ALA A 102 3.38 -14.01 7.23
N GLN A 103 4.53 -14.20 6.56
CA GLN A 103 5.76 -13.47 6.86
C GLN A 103 5.65 -11.97 6.54
N ARG A 104 5.00 -11.61 5.42
CA ARG A 104 4.77 -10.20 5.06
C ARG A 104 3.86 -9.49 6.06
N LEU A 105 2.80 -10.17 6.49
CA LEU A 105 1.91 -9.65 7.53
C LEU A 105 2.64 -9.52 8.88
N ALA A 106 3.43 -10.51 9.27
CA ALA A 106 4.25 -10.43 10.49
C ALA A 106 5.25 -9.27 10.44
N ALA A 107 5.93 -9.06 9.31
CA ALA A 107 6.84 -7.93 9.11
C ALA A 107 6.10 -6.58 9.15
N THR A 108 4.88 -6.53 8.62
CA THR A 108 4.02 -5.34 8.66
C THR A 108 3.65 -4.98 10.10
N LEU A 109 3.23 -5.96 10.89
CA LEU A 109 2.94 -5.77 12.31
C LEU A 109 4.18 -5.34 13.10
N ALA A 110 5.32 -5.99 12.87
CA ALA A 110 6.59 -5.62 13.52
C ALA A 110 6.97 -4.17 13.21
N MET A 111 6.88 -3.75 11.95
CA MET A 111 7.19 -2.38 11.55
C MET A 111 6.22 -1.37 12.16
N ALA A 112 4.92 -1.69 12.21
CA ALA A 112 3.93 -0.86 12.86
C ALA A 112 4.21 -0.69 14.37
N VAL A 113 4.55 -1.78 15.07
CA VAL A 113 4.92 -1.73 16.50
C VAL A 113 6.15 -0.85 16.72
N ILE A 114 7.18 -0.99 15.87
CA ILE A 114 8.40 -0.17 15.95
C ILE A 114 8.08 1.31 15.74
N LEU A 115 7.28 1.67 14.74
CA LEU A 115 6.91 3.06 14.48
C LEU A 115 6.08 3.67 15.62
N VAL A 116 5.16 2.90 16.20
CA VAL A 116 4.39 3.34 17.38
C VAL A 116 5.30 3.55 18.57
N ALA A 117 6.23 2.62 18.83
CA ALA A 117 7.19 2.74 19.92
C ALA A 117 8.08 3.98 19.75
N LEU A 118 8.66 4.18 18.56
CA LEU A 118 9.48 5.35 18.25
C LEU A 118 8.72 6.67 18.42
N ARG A 119 7.45 6.72 17.99
CA ARG A 119 6.59 7.89 18.17
C ARG A 119 6.27 8.16 19.65
N GLY A 120 6.19 7.13 20.48
CA GLY A 120 5.97 7.28 21.93
C GLY A 120 7.19 7.74 22.72
N HIS A 121 8.38 7.73 22.12
CA HIS A 121 9.64 8.18 22.71
C HIS A 121 10.05 9.61 22.30
N VAL A 122 9.28 10.25 21.42
CA VAL A 122 9.43 11.65 20.98
C VAL A 122 8.35 12.51 21.62
#